data_AF-A0A537YXK6-F1
#
_entry.id   AF-A0A537YXK6-F1
#
_cell.length_a   1.000
_cell.length_b   1.000
_cell.length_c   1.000
_cell.angle_alpha   90.00
_cell.angle_beta   90.00
_cell.angle_gamma   90.00
#
_symmetry.space_group_name_H-M   'P 1'
#
loop_
_entity.id
_entity.type
_entity.pdbx_description
1 polymer ?
#
loop_
_entity_poly.entity_id
_entity_poly.type
_entity_poly.pdbx_seq_one_letter_code
_entity_poly.pdbx_strand_id
1 'polypeptide(L)'
;MRPDAIEWPHRERWIDVAWVVFSLANLAAMLVIPTWETVPFHFIWVSLTVLYGFRVWRTRPTLTVLAAVMGLTGVFIGIDYSRGAQPLDEITEVPLMAAMFVAMVWHARRRLSAMEETERVSMENLRLLERERRFVQDASHELRTPITVALGHTELIQRRATDPTIVEDVDVIADELARLRRLVDGLLLLAGTDDPQQLHLVPVDVGEIVAD
;
A
#
# COMPACT_ATOMS: atom_id res chain seq x y z
N MET A 1 -15.06 -0.44 -4.62
CA MET A 1 -14.91 0.92 -4.08
C MET A 1 -13.43 1.27 -4.18
N ARG A 2 -13.02 2.03 -5.21
CA ARG A 2 -11.64 2.49 -5.33
C ARG A 2 -11.43 3.54 -4.23
N PRO A 3 -10.43 3.44 -3.35
CA PRO A 3 -10.08 4.57 -2.53
C PRO A 3 -9.66 5.67 -3.50
N ASP A 4 -10.33 6.80 -3.39
CA ASP A 4 -10.05 8.00 -4.16
C ASP A 4 -8.55 8.25 -4.08
N ALA A 5 -7.86 8.02 -5.20
CA ALA A 5 -6.54 8.55 -5.39
C ALA A 5 -6.70 10.04 -5.12
N ILE A 6 -6.08 10.52 -4.05
CA ILE A 6 -5.87 11.95 -3.85
C ILE A 6 -4.98 12.36 -5.02
N GLU A 7 -5.59 12.62 -6.17
CA GLU A 7 -4.99 13.29 -7.31
C GLU A 7 -4.76 14.73 -6.85
N TRP A 8 -3.72 14.90 -6.02
CA TRP A 8 -3.23 16.19 -5.62
C TRP A 8 -2.97 16.98 -6.91
N PRO A 9 -3.54 18.18 -7.05
CA PRO A 9 -3.64 18.85 -8.32
C PRO A 9 -2.28 18.92 -8.97
N HIS A 10 -2.21 18.32 -10.16
CA HIS A 10 -1.03 18.34 -10.98
C HIS A 10 -0.46 19.77 -11.06
N ARG A 11 0.84 19.90 -10.77
CA ARG A 11 1.71 20.83 -11.51
C ARG A 11 1.57 22.32 -11.16
N GLU A 12 1.28 22.66 -9.92
CA GLU A 12 1.35 24.04 -9.47
C GLU A 12 2.80 24.49 -9.24
N ARG A 13 3.52 24.74 -10.35
CA ARG A 13 4.86 25.38 -10.37
C ARG A 13 4.88 26.71 -9.61
N TRP A 14 3.72 27.32 -9.35
CA TRP A 14 3.65 28.56 -8.59
C TRP A 14 4.18 28.39 -7.16
N ILE A 15 4.07 27.20 -6.55
CA ILE A 15 4.65 26.93 -5.23
C ILE A 15 6.18 26.98 -5.30
N ASP A 16 6.76 26.33 -6.32
CA ASP A 16 8.21 26.35 -6.55
C ASP A 16 8.69 27.79 -6.83
N VAL A 17 7.94 28.56 -7.62
CA VAL A 17 8.23 29.98 -7.92
C VAL A 17 8.10 30.85 -6.67
N ALA A 18 7.03 30.66 -5.87
CA ALA A 18 6.82 31.40 -4.63
C ALA A 18 7.94 31.11 -3.62
N TRP A 19 8.40 29.86 -3.55
CA TRP A 19 9.54 29.49 -2.72
C TRP A 19 10.85 30.12 -3.21
N VAL A 20 11.08 30.20 -4.52
CA VAL A 20 12.25 30.91 -5.08
C VAL A 20 12.19 32.41 -4.73
N VAL A 21 11.04 33.05 -4.88
CA VAL A 21 10.84 34.47 -4.50
C VAL A 21 11.09 34.66 -3.00
N PHE A 22 10.53 33.79 -2.16
CA PHE A 22 10.76 33.82 -0.71
C PHE A 22 12.25 33.64 -0.36
N SER A 23 12.95 32.73 -1.03
CA SER A 23 14.37 32.48 -0.80
C SER A 23 15.23 33.68 -1.23
N LEU A 24 14.92 34.30 -2.37
CA LEU A 24 15.59 35.53 -2.84
C LEU A 24 15.34 36.70 -1.88
N ALA A 25 14.14 36.83 -1.33
CA ALA A 25 13.83 37.85 -0.33
C ALA A 25 14.65 37.63 0.97
N ASN A 26 14.82 36.38 1.42
CA ASN A 26 15.67 36.06 2.57
C ASN A 26 17.16 36.31 2.29
N LEU A 27 17.65 35.99 1.09
CA LEU A 27 19.02 36.34 0.68
C LEU A 27 19.22 37.87 0.62
N ALA A 28 18.25 38.62 0.13
CA ALA A 28 18.30 40.08 0.15
C ALA A 28 18.27 40.64 1.59
N ALA A 29 17.49 40.02 2.48
CA ALA A 29 17.42 40.41 3.88
C ALA A 29 18.77 40.27 4.60
N MET A 30 19.58 39.26 4.27
CA MET A 30 20.96 39.14 4.78
C MET A 30 21.82 40.37 4.44
N LEU A 31 21.67 40.91 3.23
CA LEU A 31 22.47 42.06 2.78
C LEU A 31 22.00 43.39 3.38
N VAL A 32 20.70 43.54 3.61
CA VAL A 32 20.08 44.82 3.97
C VAL A 32 19.95 44.99 5.48
N ILE A 33 19.83 43.90 6.24
CA ILE A 33 19.51 43.92 7.67
C ILE A 33 20.61 43.18 8.47
N PRO A 34 21.72 43.86 8.82
CA PRO A 34 22.84 43.23 9.53
C PRO A 34 22.48 42.70 10.92
N THR A 35 21.40 43.21 11.53
CA THR A 35 20.93 42.79 12.86
C THR A 35 20.35 41.39 12.91
N TRP A 36 20.05 40.78 11.75
CA TRP A 36 19.36 39.49 11.67
C TRP A 36 20.30 38.28 11.53
N GLU A 37 21.62 38.48 11.59
CA GLU A 37 22.64 37.42 11.54
C GLU A 37 22.27 36.32 10.51
N THR A 38 22.13 35.06 10.92
CA THR A 38 21.71 33.94 10.05
C THR A 38 20.23 33.56 10.13
N VAL A 39 19.39 34.38 10.74
CA VAL A 39 17.94 34.07 10.81
C VAL A 39 17.32 33.86 9.41
N PRO A 40 17.60 34.69 8.38
CA PRO A 40 17.10 34.45 7.02
C PRO A 40 17.63 33.15 6.39
N PHE A 41 18.82 32.69 6.78
CA PHE A 41 19.40 31.42 6.31
C PHE A 41 18.55 30.24 6.79
N HIS A 42 18.18 30.25 8.06
CA HIS A 42 17.33 29.22 8.66
C HIS A 42 15.97 29.14 7.97
N PHE A 43 15.36 30.29 7.64
CA PHE A 43 14.10 30.31 6.92
C PHE A 43 14.17 29.66 5.54
N ILE A 44 15.28 29.82 4.81
CA ILE A 44 15.50 29.15 3.52
C ILE A 44 15.51 27.64 3.70
N TRP A 45 16.26 27.12 4.68
CA TRP A 45 16.35 25.67 4.93
C TRP A 45 15.08 25.05 5.47
N VAL A 46 14.41 25.72 6.41
CA VAL A 46 13.13 25.25 6.95
C VAL A 46 12.09 25.21 5.84
N SER A 47 11.96 26.27 5.05
CA SER A 47 11.02 26.31 3.93
C SER A 47 11.34 25.26 2.85
N LEU A 48 12.62 25.01 2.54
CA LEU A 48 13.05 23.94 1.63
C LEU A 48 12.65 22.56 2.16
N THR A 49 12.85 22.32 3.47
CA THR A 49 12.50 21.06 4.15
C THR A 49 11.00 20.83 4.09
N VAL A 50 10.21 21.86 4.41
CA VAL A 50 8.74 21.81 4.34
C VAL A 50 8.28 21.54 2.91
N LEU A 51 8.79 22.29 1.93
CA LEU A 51 8.45 22.13 0.52
C LEU A 51 8.74 20.71 0.02
N TYR A 52 9.90 20.16 0.37
CA TYR A 52 10.26 18.79 0.01
C TYR A 52 9.36 17.76 0.70
N GLY A 53 8.97 17.99 1.96
CA GLY A 53 8.06 17.13 2.71
C GLY A 53 6.67 17.00 2.06
N PHE A 54 6.14 18.09 1.52
CA PHE A 54 4.89 18.06 0.75
C PHE A 54 5.07 17.57 -0.69
N ARG A 55 6.27 17.71 -1.24
CA ARG A 55 6.56 17.41 -2.64
C ARG A 55 7.93 16.77 -2.80
N VAL A 56 7.96 15.45 -2.76
CA VAL A 56 9.18 14.67 -2.97
C VAL A 56 9.63 14.80 -4.42
N TRP A 57 10.73 15.52 -4.63
CA TRP A 57 11.32 15.68 -5.96
C TRP A 57 12.13 14.45 -6.40
N ARG A 58 12.41 14.37 -7.70
CA ARG A 58 13.35 13.38 -8.24
C ARG A 58 14.78 13.71 -7.80
N THR A 59 15.64 12.70 -7.70
CA THR A 59 17.00 12.82 -7.13
C THR A 59 17.83 13.92 -7.80
N ARG A 60 17.77 14.06 -9.12
CA ARG A 60 18.52 15.06 -9.87
C ARG A 60 18.12 16.50 -9.47
N PRO A 61 16.84 16.91 -9.58
CA PRO A 61 16.37 18.21 -9.05
C PRO A 61 16.72 18.46 -7.59
N THR A 62 16.57 17.47 -6.71
CA THR A 62 16.91 17.62 -5.29
C THR A 62 18.37 17.97 -5.10
N LEU A 63 19.28 17.27 -5.79
CA LEU A 63 20.71 17.54 -5.72
C LEU A 63 21.06 18.92 -6.30
N THR A 64 20.41 19.31 -7.41
CA THR A 64 20.66 20.64 -8.00
C THR A 64 20.19 21.77 -7.10
N VAL A 65 19.01 21.65 -6.48
CA VAL A 65 18.50 22.67 -5.54
C VAL A 65 19.34 22.69 -4.28
N LEU A 66 19.70 21.53 -3.73
CA LEU A 66 20.57 21.44 -2.56
C LEU A 66 21.94 22.09 -2.81
N ALA A 67 22.58 21.78 -3.93
CA ALA A 67 23.86 22.39 -4.29
C ALA A 67 23.74 23.90 -4.51
N ALA A 68 22.66 24.36 -5.15
CA ALA A 68 22.39 25.78 -5.34
C ALA A 68 22.19 26.49 -4.00
N VAL A 69 21.30 25.99 -3.13
CA VAL A 69 21.05 26.57 -1.81
C VAL A 69 22.32 26.60 -0.98
N MET A 70 23.04 25.47 -0.87
CA MET A 70 24.30 25.37 -0.13
C MET A 70 25.35 26.37 -0.64
N GLY A 71 25.50 26.49 -1.96
CA GLY A 71 26.45 27.42 -2.58
C GLY A 71 26.05 28.89 -2.38
N LEU A 72 24.78 29.23 -2.64
CA LEU A 72 24.26 30.59 -2.48
C LEU A 72 24.33 31.03 -1.02
N THR A 73 23.84 30.25 -0.07
CA THR A 73 23.90 30.63 1.34
C THR A 73 25.32 30.66 1.86
N GLY A 74 26.18 29.72 1.44
CA GLY A 74 27.59 29.70 1.83
C GLY A 74 28.37 30.91 1.33
N VAL A 75 28.11 31.38 0.10
CA VAL A 75 28.73 32.60 -0.44
C VAL A 75 28.29 33.83 0.34
N PHE A 76 27.00 33.96 0.66
CA PHE A 76 26.49 35.12 1.39
C PHE A 76 27.04 35.18 2.83
N ILE A 77 27.02 34.07 3.55
CA ILE A 77 27.62 33.96 4.90
C ILE A 77 29.14 34.26 4.83
N GLY A 78 29.84 33.76 3.80
CA GLY A 78 31.26 34.05 3.60
C GLY A 78 31.55 35.53 3.32
N ILE A 79 30.67 36.24 2.61
CA ILE A 79 30.78 37.68 2.39
C ILE A 79 30.59 38.43 3.72
N ASP A 80 29.59 38.08 4.52
CA ASP A 80 29.34 38.73 5.81
C ASP A 80 30.46 38.45 6.82
N TYR A 81 31.04 37.26 6.79
CA TYR A 81 32.28 36.94 7.51
C TYR A 81 33.43 37.86 7.09
N SER A 82 33.66 38.05 5.78
CA SER A 82 34.74 38.91 5.29
C SER A 82 34.58 40.38 5.70
N ARG A 83 33.35 40.81 5.98
CA ARG A 83 33.00 42.15 6.48
C ARG A 83 33.11 42.28 8.00
N GLY A 84 33.47 41.21 8.71
CA GLY A 84 33.56 41.17 10.16
C GLY A 84 32.21 41.11 10.88
N ALA A 85 31.13 40.73 10.18
CA ALA A 85 29.78 40.77 10.72
C ALA A 85 29.36 39.47 11.45
N GLN A 86 30.05 38.34 11.25
CA GLN A 86 29.69 37.04 11.83
C GLN A 86 30.90 36.23 12.33
N PRO A 87 30.73 35.41 13.39
CA PRO A 87 31.76 34.50 13.91
C PRO A 87 31.99 33.28 12.99
N LEU A 88 33.12 32.58 13.17
CA LEU A 88 33.51 31.39 12.38
C LEU A 88 32.57 30.19 12.56
N ASP A 89 31.89 30.10 13.69
CA ASP A 89 31.04 28.97 14.09
C ASP A 89 29.84 28.81 13.13
N GLU A 90 29.40 29.92 12.57
CA GLU A 90 28.24 30.05 11.67
C GLU A 90 28.51 29.44 10.27
N ILE A 91 29.76 29.41 9.82
CA ILE A 91 30.16 28.79 8.55
C ILE A 91 29.97 27.26 8.62
N THR A 92 30.14 26.68 9.81
CA THR A 92 29.99 25.23 10.02
C THR A 92 28.54 24.76 9.97
N GLU A 93 27.59 25.68 10.08
CA GLU A 93 26.17 25.38 10.05
C GLU A 93 25.67 25.00 8.65
N VAL A 94 26.25 25.58 7.60
CA VAL A 94 25.89 25.27 6.20
C VAL A 94 26.04 23.78 5.87
N PRO A 95 27.21 23.13 6.07
CA PRO A 95 27.35 21.70 5.83
C PRO A 95 26.50 20.85 6.79
N LEU A 96 26.26 21.30 8.02
CA LEU A 96 25.39 20.61 8.97
C LEU A 96 23.93 20.57 8.48
N MET A 97 23.39 21.71 8.07
CA MET A 97 22.02 21.81 7.52
C MET A 97 21.85 21.00 6.25
N ALA A 98 22.87 21.01 5.37
CA ALA A 98 22.88 20.16 4.19
C ALA A 98 22.86 18.67 4.56
N ALA A 99 23.66 18.24 5.54
CA ALA A 99 23.67 16.87 6.02
C ALA A 99 22.32 16.46 6.64
N MET A 100 21.73 17.32 7.47
CA MET A 100 20.41 17.09 8.06
C MET A 100 19.32 16.98 6.99
N PHE A 101 19.33 17.86 5.99
CA PHE A 101 18.39 17.80 4.88
C PHE A 101 18.55 16.51 4.07
N VAL A 102 19.78 16.07 3.78
CA VAL A 102 20.04 14.79 3.09
C VAL A 102 19.52 13.62 3.91
N ALA A 103 19.73 13.62 5.23
CA ALA A 103 19.19 12.59 6.12
C ALA A 103 17.66 12.57 6.10
N MET A 104 17.00 13.74 6.14
CA MET A 104 15.54 13.87 6.01
C MET A 104 15.06 13.34 4.65
N VAL A 105 15.70 13.73 3.54
CA VAL A 105 15.37 13.26 2.18
C VAL A 105 15.47 11.75 2.09
N TRP A 106 16.54 11.16 2.65
CA TRP A 106 16.72 9.72 2.72
C TRP A 106 15.61 9.06 3.52
N HIS A 107 15.27 9.59 4.70
CA HIS A 107 14.21 9.06 5.56
C HIS A 107 12.83 9.12 4.88
N ALA A 108 12.49 10.26 4.28
CA ALA A 108 11.23 10.46 3.57
C ALA A 108 11.08 9.47 2.39
N ARG A 109 12.13 9.31 1.58
CA ARG A 109 12.13 8.35 0.46
C ARG A 109 12.04 6.91 0.93
N ARG A 110 12.77 6.55 1.99
CA ARG A 110 12.73 5.21 2.59
C ARG A 110 11.34 4.85 3.10
N ARG A 111 10.63 5.82 3.71
CA ARG A 111 9.26 5.61 4.19
C ARG A 111 8.31 5.35 3.03
N LEU A 112 8.41 6.14 1.95
CA LEU A 112 7.58 5.95 0.77
C LEU A 112 7.80 4.59 0.10
N SER A 113 9.06 4.19 -0.10
CA SER A 113 9.36 2.89 -0.71
C SER A 113 8.85 1.71 0.12
N ALA A 114 8.92 1.81 1.44
CA ALA A 114 8.40 0.76 2.33
C ALA A 114 6.86 0.64 2.23
N MET A 115 6.16 1.76 2.13
CA MET A 115 4.70 1.76 1.93
C MET A 115 4.31 1.13 0.60
N GLU A 116 4.99 1.49 -0.49
CA GLU A 116 4.74 0.90 -1.82
C GLU A 116 4.96 -0.61 -1.83
N GLU A 117 6.00 -1.10 -1.15
CA GLU A 117 6.29 -2.53 -1.04
C GLU A 117 5.20 -3.27 -0.27
N THR A 118 4.76 -2.73 0.87
CA THR A 118 3.67 -3.33 1.66
C THR A 118 2.36 -3.37 0.88
N GLU A 119 2.04 -2.32 0.14
CA GLU A 119 0.85 -2.26 -0.71
C GLU A 119 0.93 -3.33 -1.81
N ARG A 120 2.07 -3.43 -2.50
CA ARG A 120 2.29 -4.44 -3.55
C ARG A 120 2.11 -5.86 -3.03
N VAL A 121 2.75 -6.19 -1.91
CA VAL A 121 2.63 -7.53 -1.29
C VAL A 121 1.19 -7.81 -0.88
N SER A 122 0.48 -6.84 -0.29
CA SER A 122 -0.93 -7.01 0.09
C SER A 122 -1.83 -7.28 -1.12
N MET A 123 -1.64 -6.53 -2.22
CA MET A 123 -2.40 -6.68 -3.46
C MET A 123 -2.10 -8.00 -4.16
N GLU A 124 -0.85 -8.47 -4.09
CA GLU A 124 -0.47 -9.78 -4.62
C GLU A 124 -1.11 -10.91 -3.80
N ASN A 125 -1.06 -10.84 -2.47
CA ASN A 125 -1.71 -11.81 -1.59
C ASN A 125 -3.23 -11.89 -1.85
N LEU A 126 -3.91 -10.75 -1.96
CA LEU A 126 -5.34 -10.72 -2.29
C LEU A 126 -5.64 -11.40 -3.63
N ARG A 127 -4.83 -11.13 -4.66
CA ARG A 127 -4.98 -11.78 -5.97
C ARG A 127 -4.75 -13.29 -5.92
N LEU A 128 -3.77 -13.74 -5.12
CA LEU A 128 -3.50 -15.17 -4.95
C LEU A 128 -4.67 -15.86 -4.23
N LEU A 129 -5.19 -15.27 -3.16
CA LEU A 129 -6.37 -15.77 -2.44
C LEU A 129 -7.61 -15.85 -3.34
N GLU A 130 -7.87 -14.82 -4.16
CA GLU A 130 -8.97 -14.84 -5.13
C GLU A 130 -8.80 -15.91 -6.22
N ARG A 131 -7.57 -16.25 -6.60
CA ARG A 131 -7.31 -17.33 -7.56
C ARG A 131 -7.50 -18.70 -6.92
N GLU A 132 -7.03 -18.89 -5.69
CA GLU A 132 -7.22 -20.11 -4.93
C GLU A 132 -8.71 -20.39 -4.70
N ARG A 133 -9.47 -19.38 -4.28
CA ARG A 133 -10.93 -19.50 -4.11
C ARG A 133 -11.63 -19.91 -5.40
N ARG A 134 -11.32 -19.24 -6.53
CA ARG A 134 -11.85 -19.61 -7.84
C ARG A 134 -11.49 -21.03 -8.25
N PHE A 135 -10.24 -21.43 -8.04
CA PHE A 135 -9.79 -22.78 -8.34
C PHE A 135 -10.58 -23.83 -7.53
N VAL A 136 -10.78 -23.61 -6.23
CA VAL A 136 -11.58 -24.52 -5.38
C VAL A 136 -13.03 -24.56 -5.85
N GLN A 137 -13.61 -23.42 -6.19
CA GLN A 137 -14.97 -23.33 -6.70
C GLN A 137 -15.13 -24.12 -8.02
N ASP A 138 -14.25 -23.86 -8.99
CA ASP A 138 -14.26 -24.50 -10.31
C ASP A 138 -14.05 -26.02 -10.18
N ALA A 139 -13.02 -26.44 -9.43
CA ALA A 139 -12.73 -27.86 -9.20
C ALA A 139 -13.90 -28.58 -8.52
N SER A 140 -14.55 -27.93 -7.55
CA SER A 140 -15.69 -28.53 -6.85
C SER A 140 -16.91 -28.69 -7.76
N HIS A 141 -17.17 -27.70 -8.63
CA HIS A 141 -18.23 -27.81 -9.65
C HIS A 141 -17.94 -28.94 -10.65
N GLU A 142 -16.70 -29.04 -11.12
CA GLU A 142 -16.28 -30.09 -12.05
C GLU A 142 -16.33 -31.49 -11.40
N LEU A 143 -16.06 -31.62 -10.10
CA LEU A 143 -16.11 -32.90 -9.37
C LEU A 143 -17.54 -33.33 -8.99
N ARG A 144 -18.46 -32.39 -8.73
CA ARG A 144 -19.84 -32.72 -8.35
C ARG A 144 -20.56 -33.52 -9.43
N THR A 145 -20.33 -33.18 -10.70
CA THR A 145 -20.94 -33.84 -11.85
C THR A 145 -20.57 -35.33 -11.95
N PRO A 146 -19.29 -35.74 -12.05
CA PRO A 146 -18.90 -37.14 -12.13
C PRO A 146 -19.27 -37.93 -10.87
N ILE A 147 -19.21 -37.32 -9.66
CA ILE A 147 -19.67 -37.98 -8.43
C ILE A 147 -21.18 -38.29 -8.51
N THR A 148 -21.98 -37.33 -8.98
CA THR A 148 -23.43 -37.51 -9.14
C THR A 148 -23.74 -38.61 -10.17
N VAL A 149 -23.00 -38.62 -11.29
CA VAL A 149 -23.14 -39.67 -12.32
C VAL A 149 -22.77 -41.04 -11.76
N ALA A 150 -21.66 -41.14 -11.01
CA ALA A 150 -21.21 -42.39 -10.40
C ALA A 150 -22.22 -42.93 -9.37
N LEU A 151 -22.77 -42.07 -8.50
CA LEU A 151 -23.85 -42.43 -7.58
C LEU A 151 -25.10 -42.92 -8.32
N GLY A 152 -25.47 -42.28 -9.43
CA GLY A 152 -26.56 -42.77 -10.27
C GLY A 152 -26.30 -44.18 -10.84
N HIS A 153 -25.05 -44.49 -11.19
CA HIS A 153 -24.68 -45.83 -11.64
C HIS A 153 -24.69 -46.87 -10.52
N THR A 154 -24.23 -46.53 -9.32
CA THR A 154 -24.30 -47.46 -8.17
C THR A 154 -25.74 -47.79 -7.84
N GLU A 155 -26.65 -46.81 -7.84
CA GLU A 155 -28.09 -47.03 -7.65
C GLU A 155 -28.69 -47.98 -8.71
N LEU A 156 -28.28 -47.85 -9.98
CA LEU A 156 -28.74 -48.73 -11.05
C LEU A 156 -28.22 -50.17 -10.92
N ILE A 157 -26.98 -50.35 -10.47
CA ILE A 157 -26.40 -51.67 -10.24
C ILE A 157 -27.08 -52.34 -9.05
N GLN A 158 -27.25 -51.61 -7.94
CA GLN A 158 -27.90 -52.10 -6.72
C GLN A 158 -29.32 -52.61 -6.98
N ARG A 159 -30.08 -51.94 -7.87
CA ARG A 159 -31.43 -52.39 -8.30
C ARG A 159 -31.45 -53.66 -9.17
N ARG A 160 -30.33 -54.01 -9.81
CA ARG A 160 -30.24 -55.12 -10.78
C ARG A 160 -29.43 -56.31 -10.28
N ALA A 161 -28.53 -56.10 -9.32
CA ALA A 161 -27.65 -57.13 -8.80
C ALA A 161 -28.43 -58.13 -7.94
N THR A 162 -28.22 -59.42 -8.22
CA THR A 162 -28.80 -60.54 -7.45
C THR A 162 -27.74 -61.27 -6.62
N ASP A 163 -26.46 -61.06 -6.94
CA ASP A 163 -25.34 -61.62 -6.18
C ASP A 163 -25.11 -60.76 -4.93
N PRO A 164 -25.19 -61.34 -3.72
CA PRO A 164 -24.96 -60.61 -2.47
C PRO A 164 -23.61 -59.90 -2.38
N THR A 165 -22.56 -60.49 -2.98
CA THR A 165 -21.20 -59.91 -2.94
C THR A 165 -21.11 -58.62 -3.75
N ILE A 166 -21.76 -58.58 -4.93
CA ILE A 166 -21.82 -57.39 -5.77
C ILE A 166 -22.61 -56.27 -5.08
N VAL A 167 -23.68 -56.62 -4.37
CA VAL A 167 -24.48 -55.62 -3.62
C VAL A 167 -23.63 -54.99 -2.51
N GLU A 168 -22.90 -55.80 -1.73
CA GLU A 168 -22.04 -55.32 -0.65
C GLU A 168 -20.90 -54.42 -1.18
N ASP A 169 -20.26 -54.80 -2.29
CA ASP A 169 -19.22 -53.98 -2.93
C ASP A 169 -19.78 -52.63 -3.44
N VAL A 170 -20.99 -52.63 -4.02
CA VAL A 170 -21.65 -51.42 -4.52
C VAL A 170 -22.05 -50.48 -3.39
N ASP A 171 -22.48 -51.01 -2.24
CA ASP A 171 -22.81 -50.23 -1.05
C ASP A 171 -21.58 -49.49 -0.53
N VAL A 172 -20.43 -50.18 -0.46
CA VAL A 172 -19.15 -49.57 -0.06
C VAL A 172 -18.74 -48.44 -1.02
N ILE A 173 -18.88 -48.66 -2.33
CA ILE A 173 -18.59 -47.62 -3.35
C ILE A 173 -19.53 -46.43 -3.19
N ALA A 174 -20.83 -46.66 -2.99
CA ALA A 174 -21.82 -45.62 -2.82
C ALA A 174 -21.55 -44.76 -1.58
N ASP A 175 -21.18 -45.39 -0.47
CA ASP A 175 -20.81 -44.71 0.78
C ASP A 175 -19.58 -43.80 0.61
N GLU A 176 -18.57 -44.25 -0.14
CA GLU A 176 -17.37 -43.46 -0.39
C GLU A 176 -17.64 -42.30 -1.36
N LEU A 177 -18.46 -42.52 -2.41
CA LEU A 177 -18.91 -41.44 -3.28
C LEU A 177 -19.75 -40.40 -2.52
N ALA A 178 -20.60 -40.83 -1.58
CA ALA A 178 -21.35 -39.92 -0.71
C ALA A 178 -20.42 -39.14 0.24
N ARG A 179 -19.34 -39.77 0.74
CA ARG A 179 -18.30 -39.08 1.52
C ARG A 179 -17.57 -38.03 0.69
N LEU A 180 -17.15 -38.37 -0.53
CA LEU A 180 -16.50 -37.43 -1.46
C LEU A 180 -17.40 -36.24 -1.78
N ARG A 181 -18.70 -36.48 -2.01
CA ARG A 181 -19.67 -35.40 -2.22
C ARG A 181 -19.70 -34.43 -1.04
N ARG A 182 -19.79 -34.94 0.20
CA ARG A 182 -19.78 -34.10 1.42
C ARG A 182 -18.49 -33.28 1.57
N LEU A 183 -17.33 -33.87 1.23
CA LEU A 183 -16.05 -33.15 1.26
C LEU A 183 -16.01 -32.01 0.24
N VAL A 184 -16.44 -32.27 -0.99
CA VAL A 184 -16.51 -31.26 -2.07
C VAL A 184 -17.47 -30.13 -1.70
N ASP A 185 -18.65 -30.46 -1.16
CA ASP A 185 -19.62 -29.45 -0.71
C ASP A 185 -19.09 -28.63 0.48
N GLY A 186 -18.30 -29.23 1.37
CA GLY A 186 -17.62 -28.53 2.46
C GLY A 186 -16.53 -27.55 1.98
N LEU A 187 -15.77 -27.92 0.94
CA LEU A 187 -14.78 -27.03 0.32
C LEU A 187 -15.44 -25.81 -0.35
N LEU A 188 -16.61 -25.98 -0.97
CA LEU A 188 -17.39 -24.89 -1.55
C LEU A 188 -17.89 -23.91 -0.50
N LEU A 189 -18.42 -24.44 0.60
CA LEU A 189 -18.82 -23.61 1.74
C LEU A 189 -17.66 -22.75 2.20
N LEU A 190 -16.49 -23.36 2.43
CA LEU A 190 -15.29 -22.64 2.89
C LEU A 190 -14.83 -21.57 1.88
N ALA A 191 -14.93 -21.84 0.57
CA ALA A 191 -14.58 -20.88 -0.47
C ALA A 191 -15.59 -19.72 -0.59
N GLY A 192 -16.85 -19.92 -0.18
CA GLY A 192 -17.96 -18.96 -0.34
C GLY A 192 -18.31 -18.10 0.89
N THR A 193 -17.86 -18.46 2.10
CA THR A 193 -18.29 -17.80 3.37
C THR A 193 -17.98 -16.29 3.45
N ASP A 194 -17.04 -15.78 2.66
CA ASP A 194 -16.60 -14.38 2.70
C ASP A 194 -17.15 -13.52 1.55
N ASP A 195 -18.16 -13.97 0.79
CA ASP A 195 -18.83 -13.12 -0.19
C ASP A 195 -20.00 -12.35 0.45
N PRO A 196 -19.81 -11.09 0.90
CA PRO A 196 -20.87 -10.30 1.52
C PRO A 196 -22.05 -10.03 0.57
N GLN A 197 -21.90 -10.26 -0.74
CA GLN A 197 -23.00 -10.10 -1.71
C GLN A 197 -23.98 -11.28 -1.70
N GLN A 198 -23.63 -12.41 -1.07
CA GLN A 198 -24.52 -13.57 -0.96
C GLN A 198 -25.36 -13.59 0.33
N LEU A 199 -25.12 -12.65 1.25
CA LEU A 199 -25.90 -12.51 2.49
C LEU A 199 -27.19 -11.73 2.21
N HIS A 200 -28.29 -12.46 1.99
CA HIS A 200 -29.64 -11.89 2.03
C HIS A 200 -30.09 -11.72 3.47
N LEU A 201 -29.84 -10.54 4.04
CA LEU A 201 -30.34 -10.18 5.36
C LEU A 201 -31.86 -10.05 5.33
N VAL A 202 -32.55 -10.89 6.09
CA VAL A 202 -34.01 -10.87 6.27
C VAL A 202 -34.31 -10.76 7.76
N PRO A 203 -35.29 -9.93 8.18
CA PRO A 203 -35.73 -9.91 9.56
C PRO A 203 -36.23 -11.30 9.98
N VAL A 204 -35.67 -11.81 11.07
CA VAL A 204 -35.90 -13.16 11.60
C VAL A 204 -36.35 -13.03 13.06
N ASP A 205 -37.40 -13.76 13.42
CA ASP A 205 -37.84 -13.87 14.81
C ASP A 205 -36.93 -14.84 15.57
N VAL A 206 -36.18 -14.31 16.53
CA VAL A 206 -35.22 -15.08 17.33
C VAL A 206 -35.94 -16.05 18.28
N GLY A 207 -37.20 -15.78 18.63
CA GLY A 207 -38.00 -16.67 19.48
C GLY A 207 -38.35 -18.00 18.82
N GLU A 208 -38.42 -18.03 17.48
CA GLU A 208 -38.71 -19.23 16.69
C GLU A 208 -37.47 -20.13 16.52
N ILE A 209 -36.26 -19.54 16.52
CA ILE A 209 -34.99 -20.28 16.34
C ILE A 209 -34.54 -20.99 17.61
N VAL A 210 -34.84 -20.44 18.78
CA VAL A 210 -34.39 -21.00 20.08
C VAL A 210 -35.31 -22.13 20.57
N ALA A 211 -36.45 -22.34 19.90
CA ALA A 211 -37.45 -23.33 20.28
C ALA A 211 -37.27 -24.72 19.63
N ASP A 212 -36.29 -24.87 18.73
CA ASP A 212 -35.91 -26.12 18.03
C ASP A 212 -34.53 -26.63 18.52
#